data_AF-A0A358XTY0-F1
#
_entry.id   AF-A0A358XTY0-F1
#
_cell.length_a   1.000
_cell.length_b   1.000
_cell.length_c   1.000
_cell.angle_alpha   90.00
_cell.angle_beta   90.00
_cell.angle_gamma   90.00
#
_symmetry.space_group_name_H-M   'P 1'
#
loop_
_entity.id
_entity.type
_entity.pdbx_description
1 polymer ?
#
loop_
_entity_poly.entity_id
_entity_poly.type
_entity_poly.pdbx_seq_one_letter_code
_entity_poly.pdbx_strand_id
1 'polypeptide(L)' 'NDAHAIAVLTEWDEFKNYDWAKIKEHMKKPAFVFDGRKLLNRKELEDLDFKYYAIGE' A
#
# COMPACT_ATOMS: atom_id res chain seq x y z
N ASN A 1 -4.82 1.37 15.84
CA ASN A 1 -4.85 2.11 14.55
C ASN A 1 -3.62 2.99 14.47
N ASP A 2 -2.45 2.36 14.32
CA ASP A 2 -1.17 3.03 14.60
C ASP A 2 -0.09 2.79 13.54
N ALA A 3 -0.43 2.08 12.47
CA ALA A 3 0.50 1.84 11.39
C ALA A 3 0.71 3.12 10.58
N HIS A 4 1.97 3.54 10.46
CA HIS A 4 2.39 4.57 9.52
C HIS A 4 2.61 3.99 8.11
N ALA A 5 3.00 2.72 8.04
CA ALA A 5 3.41 2.08 6.80
C ALA A 5 2.88 0.64 6.70
N ILE A 6 2.71 0.19 5.46
CA ILE A 6 2.47 -1.21 5.09
C ILE A 6 3.67 -1.68 4.25
N ALA A 7 4.14 -2.88 4.51
CA ALA A 7 5.19 -3.52 3.72
C ALA A 7 4.67 -4.84 3.15
N VAL A 8 4.64 -4.97 1.81
CA VAL A 8 4.29 -6.20 1.11
C VAL A 8 5.58 -6.98 0.84
N LEU A 9 5.75 -8.10 1.54
CA LEU A 9 6.98 -8.91 1.52
C LEU A 9 6.79 -10.29 0.90
N THR A 10 5.55 -10.64 0.55
CA THR A 10 5.14 -11.94 0.00
C THR A 10 4.19 -11.72 -1.18
N GLU A 11 4.23 -12.63 -2.14
CA GLU A 11 3.52 -12.52 -3.43
C GLU A 11 2.08 -13.06 -3.41
N TRP A 12 1.33 -12.86 -2.32
CA TRP A 12 -0.05 -13.33 -2.24
C TRP A 12 -0.98 -12.45 -3.09
N ASP A 13 -1.71 -13.08 -4.01
CA ASP A 13 -2.66 -12.40 -4.90
C ASP A 13 -3.79 -11.66 -4.16
N GLU A 14 -4.07 -12.06 -2.93
CA GLU A 14 -5.08 -11.44 -2.06
C GLU A 14 -4.82 -9.94 -1.83
N PHE A 15 -3.54 -9.52 -1.79
CA PHE A 15 -3.17 -8.12 -1.58
C PHE A 15 -3.61 -7.19 -2.71
N LYS A 16 -3.79 -7.73 -3.92
CA LYS A 16 -4.23 -6.95 -5.09
C LYS A 16 -5.67 -6.48 -4.97
N ASN A 17 -6.50 -7.19 -4.20
CA ASN A 17 -7.95 -7.00 -4.14
C ASN A 17 -8.42 -6.46 -2.78
N TYR A 18 -7.51 -6.03 -1.92
CA TYR A 18 -7.88 -5.41 -0.65
C TYR A 18 -8.51 -4.02 -0.86
N ASP A 19 -9.40 -3.67 0.07
CA ASP A 19 -10.00 -2.34 0.12
C ASP A 19 -8.99 -1.34 0.69
N TRP A 20 -8.14 -0.82 -0.19
CA TRP A 20 -7.08 0.14 0.16
C TRP A 20 -7.61 1.46 0.70
N ALA A 21 -8.83 1.86 0.32
CA ALA A 21 -9.49 3.04 0.87
C ALA A 21 -9.80 2.85 2.37
N LYS A 22 -10.45 1.72 2.71
CA LYS A 22 -10.72 1.35 4.10
C LYS A 22 -9.45 1.18 4.92
N ILE A 23 -8.41 0.57 4.34
CA ILE A 23 -7.10 0.46 5.00
C ILE A 23 -6.54 1.85 5.32
N LYS A 24 -6.60 2.79 4.37
CA LYS A 24 -6.10 4.16 4.56
C LYS A 24 -6.81 4.89 5.70
N GLU A 25 -8.12 4.71 5.86
CA GLU A 25 -8.90 5.34 6.93
C GLU A 25 -8.36 5.01 8.33
N HIS A 26 -7.78 3.82 8.49
CA HIS A 26 -7.23 3.33 9.75
C HIS A 26 -5.73 3.57 9.93
N MET A 27 -5.04 4.16 8.94
CA MET A 27 -3.61 4.46 9.00
C MET A 27 -3.31 5.87 9.50
N LYS A 28 -2.12 6.02 10.09
CA LYS A 28 -1.57 7.34 10.41
C LYS A 28 -1.14 8.04 9.13
N LYS A 29 -1.28 9.37 9.12
CA LYS A 29 -0.99 10.23 7.97
C LYS A 29 0.33 10.96 8.19
N PRO A 30 1.22 11.05 7.18
CA PRO A 30 1.09 10.44 5.85
C PRO A 30 1.19 8.90 5.90
N ALA A 31 0.42 8.24 5.04
CA ALA A 31 0.35 6.77 4.97
C ALA A 31 1.28 6.24 3.87
N PHE A 32 2.12 5.26 4.20
CA PHE A 32 3.14 4.71 3.31
C PHE A 32 2.84 3.27 2.90
N VAL A 33 3.17 2.91 1.67
CA VAL A 33 3.15 1.52 1.17
C VAL A 33 4.48 1.22 0.51
N PHE A 34 5.15 0.18 0.99
CA PHE A 34 6.39 -0.36 0.42
C PHE A 34 6.08 -1.74 -0.18
N ASP A 35 6.02 -1.80 -1.49
CA ASP A 35 5.76 -3.04 -2.22
C ASP A 35 7.07 -3.70 -2.68
N GLY A 36 7.53 -4.66 -1.90
CA GLY A 36 8.72 -5.45 -2.21
C GLY A 36 8.51 -6.47 -3.34
N ARG A 37 7.29 -6.62 -3.84
CA ARG A 37 6.90 -7.66 -4.80
C ARG A 37 6.29 -7.10 -6.08
N LYS A 38 6.07 -5.78 -6.15
CA LYS A 38 5.50 -5.06 -7.29
C LYS A 38 4.15 -5.67 -7.73
N LEU A 39 3.29 -5.96 -6.76
CA LEU A 39 1.97 -6.55 -6.95
C LEU A 39 0.86 -5.50 -7.07
N LEU A 40 1.03 -4.36 -6.40
CA LEU A 40 -0.03 -3.39 -6.22
C LEU A 40 -0.08 -2.36 -7.34
N ASN A 41 -1.27 -1.80 -7.56
CA ASN A 41 -1.47 -0.76 -8.54
C ASN A 41 -1.02 0.61 -7.97
N ARG A 42 0.14 1.09 -8.43
CA ARG A 42 0.69 2.41 -8.05
C ARG A 42 -0.35 3.52 -8.20
N LYS A 43 -1.03 3.59 -9.35
CA LYS A 43 -1.97 4.67 -9.67
C LYS A 43 -3.14 4.68 -8.68
N GLU A 44 -3.71 3.51 -8.39
CA GLU A 44 -4.81 3.37 -7.44
C GLU A 44 -4.41 3.85 -6.03
N LEU A 45 -3.23 3.44 -5.56
CA LEU A 45 -2.73 3.84 -4.25
C LEU A 45 -2.40 5.33 -4.17
N GLU A 46 -1.80 5.90 -5.21
CA GLU A 46 -1.49 7.34 -5.29
C GLU A 46 -2.74 8.20 -5.45
N ASP A 47 -3.74 7.75 -6.21
CA ASP A 47 -5.05 8.42 -6.32
C ASP A 47 -5.77 8.44 -4.95
N LEU A 48 -5.52 7.42 -4.10
CA LEU A 48 -5.93 7.40 -2.69
C LEU A 48 -5.00 8.21 -1.77
N ASP A 49 -3.95 8.87 -2.27
CA ASP A 49 -2.93 9.65 -1.54
C ASP A 49 -2.03 8.82 -0.60
N PHE A 50 -1.76 7.55 -0.96
CA PHE A 50 -0.64 6.82 -0.35
C PHE A 50 0.70 7.31 -0.89
N LYS A 51 1.73 7.26 -0.05
CA LYS A 51 3.13 7.35 -0.48
C LYS A 51 3.61 5.94 -0.87
N TYR A 52 3.56 5.64 -2.16
CA TYR A 52 3.85 4.30 -2.69
C TYR A 52 5.29 4.19 -3.23
N TYR A 53 5.99 3.15 -2.76
CA TYR A 53 7.35 2.78 -3.18
C TYR A 53 7.37 1.31 -3.56
N ALA A 54 8.03 0.97 -4.66
CA ALA A 54 8.22 -0.41 -5.09
C ALA A 54 9.70 -0.66 -5.39
N ILE A 55 10.16 -1.91 -5.24
CA ILE A 55 11.55 -2.26 -5.57
C ILE A 55 11.80 -2.10 -7.07
N GLY A 56 12.93 -1.49 -7.43
CA GLY A 56 13.37 -1.30 -8.82
C GLY A 56 12.80 -0.05 -9.50
N GLU A 57 12.36 0.94 -8.72
CA GLU A 57 11.89 2.27 -9.16
C GLU A 57 12.59 3.41 -8.43
#